data_AF-A0A7X4BDB9-F1
#
_entry.id   AF-A0A7X4BDB9-F1
#
_cell.length_a   1.000
_cell.length_b   1.000
_cell.length_c   1.000
_cell.angle_alpha   90.00
_cell.angle_beta   90.00
_cell.angle_gamma   90.00
#
_symmetry.space_group_name_H-M   'P 1'
#
loop_
_entity.id
_entity.type
_entity.pdbx_description
1 polymer ?
#
loop_
_entity_poly.entity_id
_entity_poly.type
_entity_poly.pdbx_seq_one_letter_code
_entity_poly.pdbx_strand_id
1 'polypeptide(L)'
;MTGGEGLDRGADEPTARLAIDIGGTFTDVALETGGHLVATKVLTTHAAPERGVLDGVAKVLDMTSVAPSAVRLVIHGTTLATNAIIERKGARTALIVTEGHRDALEMAHENRFEQYDISVDR
;
A
#
# COMPACT_ATOMS: atom_id res chain seq x y z
N MET A 1 -13.03 -50.28 -12.34
CA MET A 1 -13.14 -49.79 -10.95
C MET A 1 -11.72 -49.42 -10.52
N THR A 2 -11.23 -48.23 -10.88
CA THR A 2 -11.40 -46.90 -10.25
C THR A 2 -10.44 -46.65 -9.10
N GLY A 3 -9.62 -45.60 -9.28
CA GLY A 3 -8.85 -44.92 -8.23
C GLY A 3 -7.36 -45.21 -8.36
N GLY A 4 -6.49 -44.25 -8.67
CA GLY A 4 -6.65 -42.81 -8.78
C GLY A 4 -5.25 -42.24 -8.68
N GLU A 5 -4.70 -41.77 -9.80
CA GLU A 5 -3.42 -41.08 -9.83
C GLU A 5 -3.54 -39.78 -9.04
N GLY A 6 -3.02 -39.80 -7.81
CA GLY A 6 -2.74 -38.58 -7.06
C GLY A 6 -1.56 -37.88 -7.74
N LEU A 7 -1.84 -37.09 -8.78
CA LEU A 7 -0.89 -36.10 -9.24
C LEU A 7 -0.66 -35.11 -8.10
N ASP A 8 0.51 -35.22 -7.49
CA ASP A 8 1.18 -34.11 -6.82
C ASP A 8 1.33 -32.95 -7.81
N ARG A 9 0.33 -32.07 -7.87
CA ARG A 9 0.37 -30.79 -8.62
C ARG A 9 0.94 -29.66 -7.76
N GLY A 10 1.80 -29.97 -6.78
CA GLY A 10 2.26 -29.01 -5.77
C GLY A 10 3.39 -28.08 -6.18
N ALA A 11 4.09 -28.32 -7.30
CA ALA A 11 5.41 -27.70 -7.52
C ALA A 11 5.56 -26.74 -8.71
N ASP A 12 4.54 -26.52 -9.55
CA ASP A 12 4.76 -25.73 -10.79
C ASP A 12 3.59 -24.85 -11.24
N GLU A 13 2.62 -24.56 -10.36
CA GLU A 13 1.70 -23.46 -10.67
C GLU A 13 2.40 -22.12 -10.44
N PRO A 14 2.57 -21.29 -11.48
CA PRO A 14 3.28 -20.04 -11.36
C PRO A 14 2.64 -19.18 -10.27
N THR A 15 3.42 -18.87 -9.24
CA THR A 15 2.98 -18.08 -8.10
C THR A 15 2.67 -16.67 -8.59
N ALA A 16 1.40 -16.26 -8.56
CA ALA A 16 1.03 -14.92 -8.98
C ALA A 16 1.14 -13.92 -7.81
N ARG A 17 1.74 -12.76 -8.06
CA ARG A 17 1.90 -11.65 -7.12
C ARG A 17 1.18 -10.42 -7.65
N LEU A 18 0.31 -9.84 -6.85
CA LEU A 18 -0.50 -8.68 -7.20
C LEU A 18 0.01 -7.46 -6.44
N ALA A 19 0.24 -6.35 -7.14
CA ALA A 19 0.55 -5.05 -6.55
C ALA A 19 -0.53 -4.04 -6.94
N ILE A 20 -0.95 -3.23 -5.98
CA ILE A 20 -1.97 -2.19 -6.13
C ILE A 20 -1.36 -0.89 -5.60
N ASP A 21 -1.46 0.20 -6.36
CA ASP A 21 -1.14 1.55 -5.88
C ASP A 21 -2.32 2.49 -6.13
N ILE A 22 -2.94 2.95 -5.06
CA ILE A 22 -4.05 3.90 -5.14
C ILE A 22 -3.49 5.33 -5.12
N GLY A 23 -3.51 5.97 -6.28
CA GLY A 23 -3.20 7.39 -6.47
C GLY A 23 -4.40 8.30 -6.24
N GLY A 24 -4.16 9.61 -6.35
CA GLY A 24 -5.22 10.61 -6.39
C GLY A 24 -6.14 10.42 -7.61
N THR A 25 -5.59 10.42 -8.82
CA THR A 25 -6.41 10.33 -10.04
C THR A 25 -6.64 8.90 -10.51
N PHE A 26 -5.63 8.05 -10.35
CA PHE A 26 -5.60 6.70 -10.90
C PHE A 26 -5.24 5.67 -9.85
N THR A 27 -5.78 4.47 -10.00
CA THR A 27 -5.34 3.26 -9.32
C THR A 27 -4.58 2.40 -10.31
N ASP A 28 -3.32 2.14 -10.01
CA ASP A 28 -2.42 1.29 -10.77
C ASP A 28 -2.47 -0.13 -10.18
N VAL A 29 -2.66 -1.15 -11.03
CA VAL A 29 -2.69 -2.55 -10.61
C VAL A 29 -1.78 -3.35 -11.51
N ALA A 30 -0.87 -4.13 -10.91
CA ALA A 30 0.08 -4.97 -11.63
C ALA A 30 0.04 -6.41 -11.11
N LEU A 31 0.01 -7.37 -12.03
CA LEU A 31 0.09 -8.79 -11.73
C LEU A 31 1.37 -9.36 -12.33
N GLU A 32 2.18 -9.98 -11.50
CA GLU A 32 3.36 -10.73 -11.90
C GLU A 32 3.07 -12.23 -11.80
N THR A 33 3.34 -12.97 -12.87
CA THR A 33 3.21 -14.43 -12.90
C THR A 33 4.18 -15.01 -13.93
N GLY A 34 4.85 -16.12 -13.62
CA GLY A 34 5.76 -16.79 -14.56
C GLY A 34 6.89 -15.90 -15.11
N GLY A 35 7.35 -14.90 -14.35
CA GLY A 35 8.36 -13.93 -14.79
C GLY A 35 7.84 -12.82 -15.72
N HIS A 36 6.53 -12.77 -15.98
CA HIS A 36 5.88 -11.71 -16.75
C HIS A 36 5.10 -10.77 -15.84
N LEU A 37 5.18 -9.46 -16.12
CA LEU A 37 4.45 -8.41 -15.42
C LEU A 37 3.42 -7.79 -16.37
N VAL A 38 2.14 -7.80 -15.97
CA VAL A 38 1.06 -7.12 -16.70
C VAL A 38 0.45 -6.08 -15.79
N ALA A 39 0.28 -4.87 -16.29
CA ALA A 39 -0.27 -3.76 -15.53
C ALA A 39 -1.50 -3.16 -16.21
N THR A 40 -2.39 -2.61 -15.40
CA THR A 40 -3.55 -1.84 -15.84
C THR A 40 -3.74 -0.62 -14.97
N LYS A 41 -4.42 0.38 -15.53
CA LYS A 41 -4.72 1.65 -14.91
C LYS A 41 -6.22 1.92 -15.01
N VAL A 42 -6.82 2.29 -13.90
CA VAL A 42 -8.22 2.70 -13.81
C VAL A 42 -8.33 4.01 -13.03
N LEU A 43 -9.45 4.71 -13.15
CA LEU A 43 -9.69 5.93 -12.37
C LEU A 43 -9.87 5.57 -10.89
N THR A 44 -9.30 6.39 -10.00
CA THR A 44 -9.55 6.27 -8.56
C THR A 44 -10.99 6.65 -8.25
N THR A 45 -11.71 5.75 -7.58
CA THR A 45 -13.06 6.06 -7.08
C THR A 45 -12.96 6.68 -5.70
N HIS A 46 -12.80 8.00 -5.60
CA HIS A 46 -12.48 8.69 -4.32
C HIS A 46 -13.45 8.39 -3.17
N ALA A 47 -14.75 8.26 -3.45
CA ALA A 47 -15.76 7.97 -2.44
C ALA A 47 -15.77 6.50 -1.98
N ALA A 48 -15.14 5.61 -2.76
CA ALA A 48 -15.12 4.17 -2.56
C ALA A 48 -13.86 3.57 -3.25
N PRO A 49 -12.64 3.85 -2.74
CA PRO A 49 -11.39 3.46 -3.40
C PRO A 49 -11.28 1.97 -3.69
N GLU A 50 -11.91 1.13 -2.86
CA GLU A 50 -11.99 -0.31 -3.03
C GLU A 50 -12.64 -0.72 -4.36
N ARG A 51 -13.56 0.09 -4.91
CA ARG A 51 -14.17 -0.19 -6.23
C ARG A 51 -13.16 -0.06 -7.35
N GLY A 52 -12.35 1.01 -7.34
CA GLY A 52 -11.28 1.18 -8.32
C GLY A 52 -10.24 0.06 -8.23
N VAL A 53 -9.92 -0.40 -7.02
CA VAL A 53 -9.06 -1.57 -6.82
C VAL A 53 -9.69 -2.82 -7.44
N LEU A 54 -10.94 -3.14 -7.12
CA LEU A 54 -11.63 -4.33 -7.63
C LEU A 54 -11.74 -4.33 -9.15
N ASP A 55 -12.05 -3.18 -9.76
CA ASP A 55 -12.11 -3.03 -11.21
C ASP A 55 -10.73 -3.25 -11.88
N GLY A 56 -9.67 -2.69 -11.30
CA GLY A 56 -8.30 -2.89 -11.78
C GLY A 56 -7.83 -4.34 -11.63
N VAL A 57 -8.16 -4.99 -10.52
CA VAL A 57 -7.85 -6.40 -10.26
C VAL A 57 -8.58 -7.32 -11.23
N ALA A 58 -9.89 -7.13 -11.42
CA ALA A 58 -10.65 -7.92 -12.39
C ALA A 58 -10.04 -7.80 -13.80
N LYS A 59 -9.71 -6.58 -14.21
CA LYS A 59 -9.12 -6.32 -15.53
C LYS A 59 -7.75 -6.96 -15.72
N VAL A 60 -6.86 -6.93 -14.72
CA VAL A 60 -5.53 -7.55 -14.86
C VAL A 60 -5.60 -9.09 -14.84
N LEU A 61 -6.53 -9.66 -14.08
CA LEU A 61 -6.78 -11.11 -14.08
C LEU A 61 -7.33 -11.58 -15.43
N ASP A 62 -8.27 -10.83 -16.01
CA ASP A 62 -8.79 -11.10 -17.36
C ASP A 62 -7.69 -11.02 -18.42
N MET A 63 -6.83 -10.00 -18.36
CA MET A 63 -5.71 -9.81 -19.30
C MET A 63 -4.66 -10.92 -19.23
N THR A 64 -4.52 -11.58 -18.09
CA THR A 64 -3.50 -12.61 -17.85
C THR A 64 -4.06 -14.03 -17.84
N SER A 65 -5.39 -14.18 -17.84
CA SER A 65 -6.09 -15.46 -17.64
C SER A 65 -5.67 -16.19 -16.35
N VAL A 66 -5.18 -15.45 -15.35
CA VAL A 66 -4.80 -16.00 -14.05
C VAL A 66 -6.06 -16.16 -13.19
N ALA A 67 -6.25 -17.35 -12.63
CA ALA A 67 -7.32 -17.57 -11.67
C ALA A 67 -7.06 -16.75 -10.39
N PRO A 68 -8.09 -16.11 -9.78
CA PRO A 68 -7.92 -15.39 -8.51
C PRO A 68 -7.28 -16.25 -7.41
N SER A 69 -7.56 -17.56 -7.39
CA SER A 69 -7.00 -18.52 -6.44
C SER A 69 -5.49 -18.76 -6.57
N ALA A 70 -4.88 -18.37 -7.69
CA ALA A 70 -3.44 -18.49 -7.92
C ALA A 70 -2.64 -17.30 -7.37
N VAL A 71 -3.31 -16.21 -6.98
CA VAL A 71 -2.67 -15.04 -6.35
C VAL A 71 -2.28 -15.39 -4.92
N ARG A 72 -0.98 -15.42 -4.64
CA ARG A 72 -0.43 -15.80 -3.32
C ARG A 72 0.07 -14.62 -2.49
N LEU A 73 0.23 -13.45 -3.10
CA LEU A 73 0.65 -12.23 -2.43
C LEU A 73 -0.09 -11.04 -3.02
N VAL A 74 -0.59 -10.18 -2.14
CA VAL A 74 -1.14 -8.87 -2.50
C VAL A 74 -0.35 -7.80 -1.76
N ILE A 75 0.26 -6.89 -2.52
CA ILE A 75 0.95 -5.70 -2.03
C ILE A 75 0.03 -4.51 -2.28
N HIS A 76 -0.31 -3.80 -1.20
CA HIS A 76 -1.22 -2.66 -1.27
C HIS A 76 -0.50 -1.37 -0.87
N GLY A 77 -0.32 -0.48 -1.84
CA GLY A 77 0.14 0.89 -1.67
C GLY A 77 -1.01 1.88 -1.85
N THR A 78 -0.96 2.98 -1.11
CA THR A 78 -1.90 4.08 -1.31
C THR A 78 -1.26 5.40 -0.92
N THR A 79 -1.56 6.43 -1.71
CA THR A 79 -1.19 7.83 -1.41
C THR A 79 -2.33 8.59 -0.73
N LEU A 80 -3.50 7.98 -0.55
CA LEU A 80 -4.67 8.64 0.03
C LEU A 80 -4.42 9.12 1.47
N ALA A 81 -3.71 8.33 2.27
CA ALA A 81 -3.36 8.72 3.65
C ALA A 81 -2.44 9.95 3.69
N THR A 82 -1.39 9.96 2.87
CA THR A 82 -0.47 11.09 2.76
C THR A 82 -1.19 12.34 2.27
N ASN A 83 -2.05 12.21 1.25
CA ASN A 83 -2.84 13.33 0.75
C ASN A 83 -3.82 13.86 1.81
N ALA A 84 -4.44 12.99 2.62
CA ALA A 84 -5.30 13.41 3.71
C ALA A 84 -4.55 14.25 4.76
N ILE A 85 -3.28 13.94 5.03
CA ILE A 85 -2.43 14.75 5.93
C ILE A 85 -2.11 16.11 5.30
N ILE A 86 -1.64 16.12 4.04
CA ILE A 86 -1.27 17.34 3.31
C ILE A 86 -2.47 18.28 3.18
N GLU A 87 -3.64 17.75 2.82
CA GLU A 87 -4.88 18.51 2.63
C GLU A 87 -5.64 18.78 3.94
N ARG A 88 -5.12 18.30 5.09
CA ARG A 88 -5.75 18.43 6.41
C ARG A 88 -7.20 17.89 6.45
N LYS A 89 -7.47 16.81 5.73
CA LYS A 89 -8.78 16.13 5.63
C LYS A 89 -8.94 14.95 6.60
N GLY A 90 -8.15 14.93 7.68
CA GLY A 90 -8.26 13.91 8.72
C GLY A 90 -9.48 14.09 9.63
N ALA A 91 -9.70 13.13 10.52
CA ALA A 91 -10.68 13.26 11.59
C ALA A 91 -10.30 14.39 12.57
N ARG A 92 -11.29 14.99 13.24
CA ARG A 92 -11.03 15.91 14.35
C ARG A 92 -10.43 15.12 15.52
N THR A 93 -9.21 15.45 15.90
CA THR A 93 -8.47 14.81 16.99
C THR A 93 -8.17 15.79 18.11
N ALA A 94 -7.77 15.26 19.28
CA ALA A 94 -7.29 16.05 20.41
C ALA A 94 -6.01 15.41 20.96
N LEU A 95 -5.09 16.24 21.43
CA LEU A 95 -3.88 15.81 22.14
C LEU A 95 -4.10 16.04 23.65
N ILE A 96 -3.94 14.99 24.45
CA ILE A 96 -3.95 15.06 25.92
C ILE A 96 -2.50 14.98 26.39
N VAL A 97 -2.11 15.95 27.20
CA VAL A 97 -0.76 16.10 27.76
C VAL A 97 -0.84 16.40 29.25
N THR A 98 0.27 16.17 29.93
CA THR A 98 0.47 16.64 31.31
C THR A 98 0.42 18.16 31.38
N GLU A 99 0.08 18.69 32.57
CA GLU A 99 0.14 20.12 32.83
C GLU A 99 1.53 20.68 32.46
N GLY A 100 1.55 21.86 31.85
CA GLY A 100 2.78 22.51 31.39
C GLY A 100 3.37 22.02 30.04
N HIS A 101 2.70 21.13 29.29
CA HIS A 101 3.24 20.54 28.04
C HIS A 101 2.36 20.77 26.79
N ARG A 102 1.52 21.81 26.79
CA ARG A 102 0.54 22.08 25.71
C ARG A 102 1.20 22.39 24.35
N ASP A 103 2.37 23.00 24.39
CA ASP A 103 3.17 23.52 23.29
C ASP A 103 4.15 22.48 22.69
N ALA A 104 4.15 21.24 23.17
CA ALA A 104 5.08 20.20 22.73
C ALA A 104 5.12 19.96 21.20
N LEU A 105 3.97 20.07 20.51
CA LEU A 105 3.93 19.92 19.04
C LEU A 105 4.47 21.15 18.30
N GLU A 106 4.36 22.35 18.89
CA GLU A 106 4.87 23.60 18.29
C GLU A 106 6.38 23.71 18.49
N MET A 107 6.87 23.32 19.68
CA MET A 107 8.29 23.24 19.99
C MET A 107 8.99 22.13 19.20
N ALA A 108 8.27 21.05 18.90
CA ALA A 108 8.78 19.83 18.27
C ALA A 108 10.04 19.32 18.99
N HIS A 109 10.93 18.63 18.27
CA HIS A 109 12.24 18.27 18.81
C HIS A 109 13.27 19.35 18.44
N GLU A 110 13.83 20.02 19.45
CA GLU A 110 15.02 20.83 19.28
C GLU A 110 16.23 19.90 19.08
N ASN A 111 16.45 19.42 17.84
CA ASN A 111 17.64 18.64 17.51
C ASN A 111 18.86 19.58 17.44
N ARG A 112 19.45 19.91 18.59
CA ARG A 112 20.81 20.45 18.63
C ARG A 112 21.77 19.28 18.42
N PHE A 113 22.40 19.24 17.25
CA PHE A 113 23.35 18.18 16.89
C PHE A 113 24.58 18.10 17.82
N GLU A 114 24.82 19.12 18.66
CA GLU A 114 25.92 19.13 19.64
C GLU A 114 25.49 19.84 20.93
N GLN A 115 24.57 19.24 21.69
CA GLN A 115 24.04 19.86 22.92
C GLN A 115 25.07 19.94 24.06
N TYR A 116 26.21 19.23 23.95
CA TYR A 116 27.27 19.13 24.96
C TYR A 116 28.68 19.43 24.43
N ASP A 117 28.84 19.97 23.22
CA ASP A 117 30.17 20.38 22.75
C ASP A 117 30.54 21.75 23.35
N ILE A 118 31.31 21.70 24.44
CA ILE A 118 31.89 22.86 25.12
C ILE A 118 33.09 23.46 24.38
N SER A 119 33.51 22.85 23.26
CA SER A 119 34.66 23.21 22.44
C SER A 119 34.30 23.75 21.05
N VAL A 120 33.02 24.11 20.81
CA VAL A 120 32.63 24.87 19.61
C VAL A 120 33.37 26.21 19.60
N ASP A 121 34.43 26.30 18.81
CA ASP A 121 35.14 27.54 18.52
C ASP A 121 34.29 28.44 17.62
N ARG A 122 34.38 29.76 17.86
CA ARG A 122 33.61 30.81 17.19
C ARG A 122 33.89 30.96 15.70
#